data_AF-A0A674P1H8-F1
#
_entry.id   AF-A0A674P1H8-F1
#
_cell.length_a   1.000
_cell.length_b   1.000
_cell.length_c   1.000
_cell.angle_alpha   90.00
_cell.angle_beta   90.00
_cell.angle_gamma   90.00
#
_symmetry.space_group_name_H-M   'P 1'
#
loop_
_entity.id
_entity.type
_entity.pdbx_description
1 polymer ?
#
loop_
_entity_poly.entity_id
_entity_poly.type
_entity_poly.pdbx_seq_one_letter_code
_entity_poly.pdbx_strand_id
1 'polypeptide(L)'
;IREYETVKNAVLKAYERIPEHYRQKFRNWRKTDKQTYTDVARELVSLFNRWCVSVGANTYEALTDLVILEQFKNILPERIATYVYENKVTSAAQAAGLVDEFVLTHKSSRDRSQSEYSPCTSYG
;
A
#
# COMPACT_ATOMS: atom_id res chain seq x y z
N ILE A 1 -28.41 -1.76 -10.88
CA ILE A 1 -27.47 -0.81 -10.22
C ILE A 1 -26.31 -1.54 -9.51
N ARG A 2 -26.51 -2.66 -8.80
CA ARG A 2 -25.42 -3.41 -8.14
C ARG A 2 -24.35 -4.00 -9.07
N GLU A 3 -24.76 -4.51 -10.24
CA GLU A 3 -23.86 -5.21 -11.18
C GLU A 3 -22.84 -4.27 -11.85
N TYR A 4 -23.23 -3.01 -12.08
CA TYR A 4 -22.35 -1.96 -12.60
C TYR A 4 -21.24 -1.60 -11.61
N GLU A 5 -21.57 -1.48 -10.32
CA GLU A 5 -20.57 -1.25 -9.27
C GLU A 5 -19.59 -2.42 -9.14
N THR A 6 -20.06 -3.67 -9.30
CA THR A 6 -19.18 -4.85 -9.25
C THR A 6 -18.20 -4.88 -10.42
N VAL A 7 -18.67 -4.66 -11.64
CA VAL A 7 -17.81 -4.61 -12.83
C VAL A 7 -16.86 -3.42 -12.77
N LYS A 8 -17.35 -2.24 -12.39
CA LYS A 8 -16.54 -1.03 -12.20
C LYS A 8 -15.43 -1.24 -11.16
N ASN A 9 -15.74 -1.88 -10.03
CA ASN A 9 -14.74 -2.20 -9.01
C ASN A 9 -13.76 -3.29 -9.46
N ALA A 10 -14.20 -4.30 -10.21
CA ALA A 10 -13.32 -5.34 -10.76
C ALA A 10 -12.37 -4.75 -11.81
N VAL A 11 -12.87 -3.85 -12.65
CA VAL A 11 -12.08 -3.12 -13.64
C VAL A 11 -11.10 -2.18 -12.93
N LEU A 12 -11.54 -1.38 -11.95
CA LEU A 12 -10.65 -0.53 -11.14
C LEU A 12 -9.55 -1.34 -10.43
N LYS A 13 -9.89 -2.48 -9.82
CA LYS A 13 -8.91 -3.39 -9.23
C LYS A 13 -7.95 -3.97 -10.26
N ALA A 14 -8.41 -4.25 -11.48
CA ALA A 14 -7.55 -4.69 -12.57
C ALA A 14 -6.60 -3.57 -13.03
N TYR A 15 -7.05 -2.31 -13.05
CA TYR A 15 -6.21 -1.14 -13.31
C TYR A 15 -5.20 -0.87 -12.18
N GLU A 16 -5.59 -1.04 -10.90
CA GLU A 16 -4.67 -0.98 -9.75
C GLU A 16 -3.61 -2.07 -9.76
N ARG A 17 -3.94 -3.24 -10.32
CA ARG A 17 -2.96 -4.31 -10.53
C ARG A 17 -1.89 -3.94 -11.55
N ILE A 18 -2.10 -2.94 -12.42
CA ILE A 18 -1.10 -2.55 -13.43
C ILE A 18 0.12 -1.89 -12.76
N PRO A 19 -0.02 -0.85 -11.91
CA PRO A 19 1.09 -0.31 -11.13
C PRO A 19 1.79 -1.33 -10.23
N GLU A 20 1.03 -2.09 -9.45
CA GLU A 20 1.62 -3.06 -8.52
C GLU A 20 2.33 -4.19 -9.27
N HIS A 21 1.84 -4.59 -10.44
CA HIS A 21 2.51 -5.58 -11.29
C HIS A 21 3.88 -5.07 -11.77
N TYR A 22 3.95 -3.85 -12.30
CA TYR A 22 5.23 -3.28 -12.74
C TYR A 22 6.19 -3.05 -11.58
N ARG A 23 5.68 -2.60 -10.43
CA ARG A 23 6.46 -2.44 -9.19
C ARG A 23 7.06 -3.75 -8.72
N GLN A 24 6.25 -4.79 -8.58
CA GLN A 24 6.70 -6.11 -8.15
C GLN A 24 7.73 -6.67 -9.14
N LYS A 25 7.48 -6.51 -10.45
CA LYS A 25 8.42 -6.96 -11.48
C LYS A 25 9.76 -6.22 -11.42
N PHE A 26 9.74 -4.91 -11.15
CA PHE A 26 10.94 -4.10 -10.96
C PHE A 26 11.75 -4.54 -9.72
N ARG A 27 11.09 -4.71 -8.57
CA ARG A 27 11.75 -5.10 -7.30
C ARG A 27 12.24 -6.56 -7.29
N ASN A 28 11.48 -7.44 -7.91
CA ASN A 28 11.79 -8.87 -7.98
C ASN A 28 12.59 -9.23 -9.23
N TRP A 29 13.01 -8.25 -10.03
CA TRP A 29 13.84 -8.52 -11.20
C TRP A 29 15.15 -9.18 -10.78
N ARG A 30 15.53 -10.24 -11.48
CA ARG A 30 16.79 -10.97 -11.27
C ARG A 30 17.43 -11.22 -12.62
N LYS A 31 18.75 -11.07 -12.67
CA LYS A 31 19.54 -11.40 -13.85
C LYS A 31 19.41 -12.91 -14.11
N THR A 32 19.18 -13.27 -15.37
CA THR A 32 19.29 -14.67 -15.83
C THR A 32 20.67 -14.91 -16.46
N ASP A 33 21.12 -16.17 -16.49
CA ASP A 33 22.46 -16.55 -16.98
C ASP A 33 22.74 -16.15 -18.44
N LYS A 34 21.67 -15.91 -19.21
CA LYS A 34 21.73 -15.52 -20.63
C LYS A 34 21.78 -14.01 -20.86
N GLN A 35 21.61 -13.19 -19.82
CA GLN A 35 21.52 -11.73 -19.94
C GLN A 35 22.84 -11.05 -19.57
N THR A 36 23.19 -9.99 -20.31
CA THR A 36 24.27 -9.10 -19.90
C THR A 36 23.79 -8.13 -18.81
N TYR A 37 24.71 -7.59 -18.01
CA TYR A 37 24.36 -6.57 -17.01
C TYR A 37 23.80 -5.30 -17.66
N THR A 38 24.21 -4.98 -18.89
CA THR A 38 23.66 -3.88 -19.68
C THR A 38 22.19 -4.11 -20.02
N ASP A 39 21.80 -5.33 -20.39
CA ASP A 39 20.40 -5.66 -20.66
C ASP A 39 19.54 -5.56 -19.39
N VAL A 40 20.08 -6.03 -18.26
CA VAL A 40 19.41 -5.88 -16.96
C VAL A 40 19.17 -4.40 -16.63
N ALA A 41 20.16 -3.53 -16.83
CA ALA A 41 20.00 -2.09 -16.60
C ALA A 41 18.91 -1.48 -17.50
N ARG A 42 18.89 -1.83 -18.80
CA ARG A 42 17.85 -1.35 -19.73
C ARG A 42 16.45 -1.82 -19.33
N GLU A 43 16.31 -3.08 -18.94
CA GLU A 43 15.03 -3.64 -18.49
C GLU A 43 14.54 -2.98 -17.20
N LEU A 44 15.43 -2.74 -16.23
CA LEU A 44 15.08 -2.01 -15.00
C LEU A 44 14.57 -0.60 -15.28
N VAL A 45 15.24 0.15 -16.17
CA VAL A 45 14.79 1.49 -16.59
C VAL A 45 13.42 1.41 -17.29
N SER A 46 13.21 0.43 -18.16
CA SER A 46 11.94 0.24 -18.87
C SER A 46 10.79 -0.07 -17.90
N LEU A 47 11.02 -0.97 -16.94
CA LEU A 47 10.05 -1.33 -15.91
C LEU A 47 9.71 -0.14 -15.00
N PHE A 48 10.73 0.62 -14.59
CA PHE A 48 10.53 1.81 -13.78
C PHE A 48 9.69 2.86 -14.53
N ASN A 49 10.04 3.16 -15.79
CA ASN A 49 9.28 4.11 -16.60
C ASN A 49 7.82 3.67 -16.80
N ARG A 50 7.58 2.39 -17.09
CA ARG A 50 6.22 1.84 -17.22
C ARG A 50 5.44 1.94 -15.91
N TRP A 51 6.10 1.70 -14.78
CA TRP A 51 5.49 1.88 -13.47
C TRP A 51 5.09 3.34 -13.22
N CYS A 52 5.99 4.29 -13.50
CA CYS A 52 5.71 5.73 -13.35
C CYS A 52 4.51 6.16 -14.21
N VAL A 53 4.50 5.76 -15.49
CA VAL A 53 3.39 6.04 -16.42
C VAL A 53 2.08 5.42 -15.92
N SER A 54 2.12 4.21 -15.37
CA SER A 54 0.91 3.53 -14.87
C SER A 54 0.27 4.22 -13.66
N VAL A 55 1.07 4.94 -12.87
CA VAL A 55 0.58 5.74 -11.72
C VAL A 55 0.31 7.20 -12.11
N GLY A 56 0.74 7.64 -13.30
CA GLY A 56 0.68 9.05 -13.71
C GLY A 56 1.70 9.93 -13.00
N ALA A 57 2.79 9.35 -12.49
CA ALA A 57 3.85 10.09 -11.81
C ALA A 57 4.81 10.72 -12.85
N ASN A 58 4.45 11.93 -13.30
CA ASN A 58 5.17 12.63 -14.37
C ASN A 58 6.07 13.78 -13.85
N THR A 59 6.02 14.06 -12.54
CA THR A 59 6.82 15.11 -11.89
C THR A 59 7.79 14.49 -10.90
N TYR A 60 8.90 15.18 -10.62
CA TYR A 60 9.87 14.74 -9.62
C TYR A 60 9.24 14.51 -8.24
N GLU A 61 8.32 15.40 -7.85
CA GLU A 61 7.56 15.30 -6.60
C GLU A 61 6.69 14.05 -6.56
N ALA A 62 5.93 13.77 -7.63
CA ALA A 62 5.09 12.58 -7.72
C ALA A 62 5.91 11.28 -7.72
N LEU A 63 7.08 11.28 -8.36
CA LEU A 63 8.02 10.15 -8.31
C LEU A 63 8.56 9.92 -6.89
N THR A 64 8.94 11.00 -6.21
CA THR A 64 9.42 10.95 -4.83
C THR A 64 8.34 10.40 -3.91
N ASP A 65 7.12 10.93 -4.01
CA ASP A 65 5.96 10.45 -3.24
C ASP A 65 5.63 8.99 -3.54
N LEU A 66 5.71 8.56 -4.79
CA LEU A 66 5.47 7.17 -5.19
C LEU A 66 6.47 6.21 -4.53
N VAL A 67 7.76 6.56 -4.51
CA VAL A 67 8.79 5.74 -3.89
C VAL A 67 8.69 5.77 -2.35
N ILE A 68 8.41 6.94 -1.76
CA ILE A 68 8.22 7.06 -0.31
C ILE A 68 6.99 6.26 0.13
N LEU A 69 5.88 6.37 -0.60
CA LEU A 69 4.65 5.63 -0.32
C LEU A 69 4.88 4.12 -0.38
N GLU A 70 5.67 3.63 -1.34
CA GLU A 70 6.08 2.23 -1.39
C GLU A 70 6.83 1.82 -0.11
N GLN A 71 7.84 2.59 0.30
CA GLN A 71 8.61 2.27 1.51
C GLN A 71 7.73 2.33 2.75
N PHE A 72 6.84 3.31 2.84
CA PHE A 72 5.89 3.44 3.94
C PHE A 72 5.01 2.20 4.06
N LYS A 73 4.44 1.72 2.94
CA LYS A 73 3.62 0.50 2.92
C LYS A 73 4.40 -0.75 3.35
N ASN A 74 5.69 -0.84 3.04
CA ASN A 74 6.53 -1.98 3.44
C ASN A 74 6.84 -2.02 4.95
N ILE A 75 6.79 -0.87 5.64
CA ILE A 75 7.04 -0.77 7.08
C ILE A 75 5.78 -1.14 7.89
N LEU A 76 4.60 -1.00 7.29
CA LEU A 76 3.33 -1.23 7.98
C LEU A 76 3.08 -2.72 8.26
N PRO A 77 2.51 -3.06 9.44
CA PRO A 77 1.99 -4.40 9.70
C PRO A 77 0.91 -4.78 8.67
N GLU A 78 0.81 -6.06 8.31
CA GLU A 78 -0.08 -6.58 7.27
C GLU A 78 -1.52 -6.04 7.36
N ARG A 79 -2.10 -6.05 8.57
CA ARG A 79 -3.47 -5.53 8.82
C ARG A 79 -3.64 -4.06 8.42
N ILE A 80 -2.64 -3.24 8.70
CA ILE A 80 -2.67 -1.80 8.41
C ILE A 80 -2.35 -1.57 6.93
N ALA A 81 -1.41 -2.34 6.36
CA ALA A 81 -1.12 -2.27 4.95
C ALA A 81 -2.36 -2.57 4.10
N THR A 82 -3.14 -3.62 4.42
CA THR A 82 -4.41 -3.93 3.74
C THR A 82 -5.38 -2.76 3.77
N TYR A 83 -5.55 -2.12 4.93
CA TYR A 83 -6.41 -0.93 5.07
C TYR A 83 -5.94 0.22 4.18
N VAL A 84 -4.63 0.49 4.12
CA VAL A 84 -4.06 1.53 3.26
C VAL A 84 -4.23 1.20 1.77
N TYR A 85 -4.13 -0.08 1.37
CA TYR A 85 -4.38 -0.53 0.00
C TYR A 85 -5.84 -0.33 -0.43
N GLU A 86 -6.80 -0.55 0.47
CA GLU A 86 -8.22 -0.38 0.18
C GLU A 86 -8.63 1.10 0.01
N ASN A 87 -7.92 2.03 0.66
CA ASN A 87 -8.23 3.45 0.64
C ASN A 87 -7.58 4.25 -0.52
N LYS A 88 -6.92 3.57 -1.48
CA LYS A 88 -6.39 4.16 -2.74
C LYS A 88 -5.57 5.45 -2.56
N VAL A 89 -4.69 5.48 -1.55
CA VAL A 89 -3.83 6.63 -1.28
C VAL A 89 -2.84 6.91 -2.41
N THR A 90 -2.67 8.20 -2.74
CA THR A 90 -1.76 8.66 -3.79
C THR A 90 -0.48 9.31 -3.24
N SER A 91 -0.42 9.62 -1.94
CA SER A 91 0.78 10.16 -1.29
C SER A 91 1.04 9.52 0.07
N ALA A 92 2.31 9.54 0.49
CA ALA A 92 2.73 9.02 1.79
C ALA A 92 2.09 9.79 2.95
N ALA A 93 1.90 11.09 2.82
CA ALA A 93 1.25 11.92 3.84
C ALA A 93 -0.22 11.52 4.06
N GLN A 94 -0.96 11.25 2.97
CA GLN A 94 -2.33 10.75 3.08
C GLN A 94 -2.37 9.36 3.74
N ALA A 95 -1.43 8.49 3.36
CA ALA A 95 -1.29 7.17 3.97
C ALA A 95 -1.03 7.27 5.48
N ALA A 96 -0.13 8.15 5.91
CA ALA A 96 0.18 8.36 7.32
C ALA A 96 -1.05 8.80 8.12
N GLY A 97 -1.80 9.80 7.62
CA GLY A 97 -3.02 10.26 8.28
C GLY A 97 -4.08 9.16 8.46
N LEU A 98 -4.28 8.33 7.44
CA LEU A 98 -5.21 7.19 7.53
C LEU A 98 -4.74 6.12 8.52
N VAL A 99 -3.43 5.86 8.57
CA VAL A 99 -2.86 4.92 9.54
C VAL A 99 -3.04 5.45 10.96
N ASP A 100 -2.78 6.74 11.19
CA ASP A 100 -2.95 7.35 12.50
C ASP A 100 -4.42 7.31 12.96
N GLU A 101 -5.37 7.61 12.07
CA GLU A 101 -6.81 7.50 12.34
C GLU A 101 -7.22 6.04 12.66
N PHE A 102 -6.73 5.08 11.87
CA PHE A 102 -6.96 3.66 12.10
C PHE A 102 -6.43 3.21 13.46
N VAL A 103 -5.23 3.66 13.83
CA VAL A 103 -4.61 3.33 15.12
C VAL A 103 -5.39 3.95 16.28
N LEU A 104 -5.87 5.18 16.16
CA LEU A 104 -6.67 5.84 17.20
C LEU A 104 -8.01 5.13 17.44
N THR A 105 -8.72 4.76 16.37
CA THR A 105 -10.01 4.05 16.44
C THR A 105 -9.87 2.59 16.91
N HIS A 106 -8.76 1.93 16.59
CA HIS A 106 -8.51 0.56 17.04
C HIS A 106 -7.85 0.46 18.42
N LYS A 107 -7.14 1.50 18.88
CA LYS A 107 -6.65 1.59 20.27
C LYS A 107 -7.81 1.79 21.26
N SER A 108 -8.76 2.68 20.96
CA SER A 108 -9.94 2.91 21.81
C SER A 108 -10.83 1.68 21.96
N SER A 109 -10.83 0.79 20.96
CA SER A 109 -11.56 -0.48 21.01
C SER A 109 -10.89 -1.54 21.90
N ARG A 110 -9.55 -1.54 22.01
CA ARG A 110 -8.81 -2.44 22.94
C ARG A 110 -8.86 -1.95 24.39
N ASP A 111 -8.94 -0.64 24.60
CA ASP A 111 -9.01 -0.06 25.95
C ASP A 111 -10.38 -0.31 26.60
N ARG A 112 -11.47 -0.30 25.80
CA ARG A 112 -12.81 -0.65 26.29
C ARG A 112 -12.96 -2.10 26.77
N SER A 113 -12.07 -3.01 26.35
CA SER A 113 -12.13 -4.43 26.77
C SER A 113 -11.32 -4.72 28.03
N GLN A 114 -10.56 -3.76 28.58
CA GLN A 114 -9.77 -3.93 29.81
C GLN A 114 -10.35 -3.22 31.04
N SER A 115 -11.37 -2.36 30.88
CA SER A 115 -11.99 -1.63 32.01
C SER A 115 -13.18 -2.34 32.67
N GLU A 116 -13.54 -3.57 32.26
CA GLU A 116 -14.73 -4.29 32.76
C GLU A 116 -14.43 -5.44 33.74
N TYR A 117 -13.24 -5.49 34.34
CA TYR A 117 -12.97 -6.44 35.43
C TYR A 117 -12.35 -5.75 36.65
N SER A 118 -13.21 -5.09 37.43
CA SER A 118 -12.97 -4.84 38.85
C SER A 118 -13.95 -5.70 39.65
N PRO A 119 -13.53 -6.82 40.26
CA PRO A 119 -14.33 -7.45 41.29
C PRO A 119 -14.27 -6.56 42.54
N CYS A 120 -15.33 -5.81 42.79
CA CYS A 120 -15.57 -5.24 44.11
C CYS A 120 -15.90 -6.40 45.05
N THR A 121 -14.91 -6.86 45.82
CA THR A 121 -15.16 -7.64 47.03
C THR A 121 -14.76 -6.81 48.23
N SER A 122 -15.73 -6.04 48.72
CA SER A 122 -15.76 -5.61 50.11
C SER A 122 -16.44 -6.71 50.93
N TYR A 123 -15.68 -7.35 51.80
CA TYR A 123 -16.15 -7.93 53.06
C TYR A 123 -15.02 -7.60 54.03
N GLY A 124 -15.21 -6.88 55.14
CA GLY A 124 -16.27 -7.00 56.14
C GLY A 124 -15.54 -7.28 57.44
#